data_AF-A0A060NNK0-F1
#
_entry.id   AF-A0A060NNK0-F1
#
_cell.length_a   1.000
_cell.length_b   1.000
_cell.length_c   1.000
_cell.angle_alpha   90.00
_cell.angle_beta   90.00
_cell.angle_gamma   90.00
#
_symmetry.space_group_name_H-M   'P 1'
#
loop_
_entity.id
_entity.type
_entity.pdbx_description
1 polymer ?
#
loop_
_entity_poly.entity_id
_entity_poly.type
_entity_poly.pdbx_seq_one_letter_code
_entity_poly.pdbx_strand_id
1 'polypeptide(L)'
;MAEWTIDDVAARFEDAATTGRRLPPVRVQGYFNCWPAFVRKDWEAFAADEKVYRPFPPSPEAIDRMLEAMRWVQWLEVEQRHLVWMRAKRYGWRDITIRFACDRTTAWRRWQRAMEVVATNLNSEGVRLPSKNVGNLG
;
A
#
# COMPACT_ATOMS: atom_id res chain seq x y z
N MET A 1 -18.67 0.99 16.78
CA MET A 1 -17.61 1.15 15.76
C MET A 1 -16.47 1.88 16.42
N ALA A 2 -15.24 1.39 16.29
CA ALA A 2 -14.07 2.14 16.75
C ALA A 2 -13.90 3.37 15.83
N GLU A 3 -13.72 4.54 16.43
CA GLU A 3 -13.45 5.77 15.70
C GLU A 3 -12.03 5.72 15.13
N TRP A 4 -11.87 5.99 13.83
CA TRP A 4 -10.56 6.01 13.19
C TRP A 4 -9.76 7.21 13.67
N THR A 5 -8.60 6.95 14.28
CA THR A 5 -7.63 8.00 14.62
C THR A 5 -6.65 8.25 13.48
N ILE A 6 -5.96 9.39 13.54
CA ILE A 6 -4.87 9.73 12.61
C ILE A 6 -3.78 8.65 12.61
N ASP A 7 -3.45 8.12 13.79
CA ASP A 7 -2.41 7.12 13.96
C ASP A 7 -2.83 5.76 13.37
N ASP A 8 -4.12 5.38 13.50
CA ASP A 8 -4.65 4.15 12.89
C ASP A 8 -4.57 4.21 11.35
N VAL A 9 -4.95 5.36 10.78
CA VAL A 9 -4.86 5.60 9.34
C VAL A 9 -3.41 5.58 8.87
N ALA A 10 -2.50 6.20 9.63
CA ALA A 10 -1.07 6.18 9.34
C ALA A 10 -0.49 4.75 9.37
N ALA A 11 -0.85 3.95 10.38
CA ALA A 11 -0.45 2.56 10.49
C ALA A 11 -0.95 1.72 9.30
N ARG A 12 -2.21 1.93 8.87
CA ARG A 12 -2.75 1.26 7.67
C ARG A 12 -1.98 1.62 6.39
N PHE A 13 -1.54 2.86 6.22
CA PHE A 13 -0.70 3.23 5.08
C PHE A 13 0.71 2.62 5.16
N GLU A 14 1.32 2.52 6.35
CA GLU A 14 2.62 1.85 6.54
C GLU A 14 2.53 0.35 6.25
N ASP A 15 1.46 -0.31 6.70
CA ASP A 15 1.17 -1.72 6.39
C ASP A 15 0.98 -1.94 4.89
N ALA A 16 0.24 -1.04 4.23
CA ALA A 16 0.04 -1.07 2.78
C ALA A 16 1.36 -0.89 2.02
N ALA A 17 2.23 0.04 2.45
CA ALA A 17 3.56 0.24 1.85
C ALA A 17 4.44 -1.02 1.99
N THR A 18 4.40 -1.64 3.17
CA THR A 18 5.17 -2.85 3.49
C THR A 18 4.68 -4.04 2.68
N THR A 19 3.36 -4.20 2.54
CA THR A 19 2.74 -5.24 1.71
C THR A 19 3.12 -5.06 0.25
N GLY A 20 3.02 -3.83 -0.28
CA GLY A 20 3.38 -3.52 -1.66
C GLY A 20 4.84 -3.83 -2.02
N ARG A 21 5.77 -3.67 -1.07
CA ARG A 21 7.19 -4.05 -1.26
C ARG A 21 7.41 -5.55 -1.42
N ARG A 22 6.50 -6.39 -0.89
CA ARG A 22 6.60 -7.85 -0.95
C ARG A 22 5.92 -8.43 -2.19
N LEU A 23 5.18 -7.62 -2.94
CA LEU A 23 4.56 -8.07 -4.19
C LEU A 23 5.64 -8.35 -5.23
N PRO A 24 5.43 -9.38 -6.08
CA PRO A 24 6.33 -9.61 -7.20
C PRO A 24 6.36 -8.37 -8.09
N PRO A 25 7.53 -7.99 -8.63
CA PRO A 25 7.62 -6.85 -9.53
C PRO A 25 6.73 -7.12 -10.75
N VAL A 26 6.01 -6.09 -11.20
CA VAL A 26 5.27 -6.15 -12.46
C VAL A 26 6.29 -6.37 -13.58
N ARG A 27 6.24 -7.55 -14.21
CA ARG A 27 7.04 -7.85 -15.39
C ARG A 27 6.13 -7.77 -16.61
N VAL A 28 6.59 -7.08 -17.66
CA VAL A 28 6.00 -7.28 -18.99
C VAL A 28 6.25 -8.75 -19.32
N GLN A 29 5.19 -9.47 -19.69
CA GLN A 29 5.31 -10.86 -20.12
C GLN A 29 6.29 -10.90 -21.30
N GLY A 30 7.48 -11.47 -21.07
CA GLY A 30 8.50 -11.61 -22.11
C GLY A 30 8.14 -12.70 -23.12
N TYR A 31 9.10 -13.06 -23.97
CA TYR A 31 8.97 -14.24 -24.82
C TYR A 31 8.85 -15.49 -23.95
N PHE A 32 7.71 -16.17 -24.04
CA PHE A 32 7.49 -17.48 -23.45
C PHE A 32 7.99 -18.55 -24.43
N ASN A 33 8.74 -19.54 -23.96
CA ASN A 33 9.13 -20.68 -24.79
C ASN A 33 8.14 -21.84 -24.60
N CYS A 34 7.69 -22.46 -25.69
CA CYS A 34 6.88 -23.68 -25.64
C CYS A 34 7.73 -24.95 -25.59
N TRP A 35 9.05 -24.82 -25.50
CA TRP A 35 9.96 -25.95 -25.38
C TRP A 35 9.84 -26.56 -23.97
N PRO A 36 9.93 -27.90 -23.84
CA PRO A 36 9.95 -28.55 -22.54
C PRO A 36 11.07 -28.00 -21.65
N ALA A 37 10.87 -28.05 -20.33
CA ALA A 37 11.93 -27.73 -19.38
C ALA A 37 13.12 -28.67 -19.63
N PHE A 38 14.27 -28.12 -20.02
CA PHE A 38 15.49 -28.89 -20.19
C PHE A 38 15.95 -29.39 -18.82
N VAL A 39 16.04 -30.72 -18.66
CA VAL A 39 16.63 -31.34 -17.48
C VAL A 39 18.13 -31.06 -17.53
N ARG A 40 18.58 -30.05 -16.77
CA ARG A 40 19.99 -29.71 -16.63
C ARG A 40 20.63 -30.58 -15.55
N LYS A 41 21.87 -31.00 -15.79
CA LYS A 41 22.66 -31.76 -14.81
C LYS A 41 23.13 -30.83 -13.69
N ASP A 42 23.39 -31.35 -12.50
CA ASP A 42 23.67 -30.54 -11.30
C ASP A 42 24.79 -29.51 -11.50
N TRP A 43 25.85 -29.86 -12.23
CA TRP A 43 26.96 -28.96 -12.55
C TRP A 43 26.61 -27.84 -13.54
N GLU A 44 25.55 -27.99 -14.34
CA GLU A 44 25.03 -26.95 -15.24
C GLU A 44 24.11 -25.96 -14.50
N ALA A 45 23.55 -26.37 -13.35
CA ALA A 45 22.76 -25.53 -12.47
C ALA A 45 23.62 -24.71 -11.49
N PHE A 46 24.88 -25.10 -11.25
CA PHE A 46 25.83 -24.33 -10.43
C PHE A 46 26.18 -22.95 -11.02
N ALA A 47 26.07 -22.80 -12.35
CA ALA A 47 26.23 -21.51 -13.04
C ALA A 47 24.90 -20.76 -13.25
N ALA A 48 23.78 -21.32 -12.77
CA ALA A 48 22.46 -20.69 -12.90
C ALA A 48 22.28 -19.57 -11.87
N ASP A 49 21.62 -18.50 -12.33
CA ASP A 49 21.41 -17.22 -11.66
C ASP A 49 21.29 -17.28 -10.13
N GLU A 50 21.92 -16.29 -9.49
CA GLU A 50 21.83 -16.00 -8.06
C GLU A 50 20.40 -16.22 -7.56
N LYS A 51 20.24 -17.08 -6.54
CA LYS A 51 18.93 -17.32 -5.91
C LYS A 51 18.46 -16.01 -5.29
N VAL A 52 17.65 -15.26 -6.06
CA VAL A 52 17.02 -14.03 -5.58
C VAL A 52 16.17 -14.41 -4.37
N TYR A 53 16.64 -14.08 -3.17
CA TYR A 53 15.87 -14.27 -1.96
C TYR A 53 14.59 -13.44 -2.07
N ARG A 54 13.45 -14.13 -2.17
CA ARG A 54 12.14 -13.49 -2.16
C ARG A 54 11.56 -13.63 -0.76
N PRO A 55 11.21 -12.52 -0.10
CA PRO A 55 10.39 -12.57 1.10
C PRO A 55 9.12 -13.38 0.84
N PHE A 56 8.59 -14.04 1.87
CA PHE A 56 7.35 -14.77 1.77
C PHE A 56 6.23 -13.83 1.25
N PRO A 57 5.40 -14.28 0.29
CA PRO A 57 4.33 -13.44 -0.24
C PRO A 57 3.40 -12.98 0.90
N PRO A 58 2.81 -11.77 0.80
CA PRO A 58 1.87 -11.30 1.81
C PRO A 58 0.64 -12.20 1.88
N SER A 59 -0.01 -12.29 3.04
CA SER A 59 -1.27 -13.01 3.18
C SER A 59 -2.37 -12.35 2.33
N PRO A 60 -3.39 -13.11 1.87
CA PRO A 60 -4.53 -12.53 1.15
C PRO A 60 -5.19 -11.37 1.90
N GLU A 61 -5.39 -11.51 3.21
CA GLU A 61 -5.93 -10.44 4.06
C GLU A 61 -5.06 -9.18 4.11
N ALA A 62 -3.73 -9.31 3.99
CA ALA A 62 -2.85 -8.15 3.91
C ALA A 62 -2.98 -7.45 2.55
N ILE A 63 -3.19 -8.20 1.47
CA ILE A 63 -3.46 -7.65 0.13
C ILE A 63 -4.81 -6.91 0.14
N ASP A 64 -5.86 -7.50 0.71
CA ASP A 64 -7.18 -6.87 0.77
C ASP A 64 -7.14 -5.55 1.56
N ARG A 65 -6.47 -5.55 2.73
CA ARG A 65 -6.27 -4.32 3.52
C ARG A 65 -5.44 -3.27 2.80
N MET A 66 -4.43 -3.69 2.02
CA MET A 66 -3.64 -2.78 1.19
C MET A 66 -4.50 -2.17 0.07
N LEU A 67 -5.32 -2.97 -0.62
CA LEU A 67 -6.24 -2.49 -1.66
C LEU A 67 -7.30 -1.56 -1.10
N GLU A 68 -7.80 -1.83 0.11
CA GLU A 68 -8.68 -0.93 0.87
C GLU A 68 -8.00 0.43 1.09
N ALA A 69 -6.77 0.45 1.61
CA ALA A 69 -6.01 1.68 1.83
C ALA A 69 -5.73 2.44 0.51
N MET A 70 -5.51 1.73 -0.59
CA MET A 70 -5.34 2.34 -1.93
C MET A 70 -6.60 3.09 -2.38
N ARG A 71 -7.81 2.67 -1.95
CA ARG A 71 -9.05 3.40 -2.26
C ARG A 71 -9.10 4.74 -1.54
N TRP A 72 -8.63 4.82 -0.30
CA TRP A 72 -8.65 6.05 0.50
C TRP A 72 -7.77 7.16 -0.09
N VAL A 73 -6.70 6.79 -0.79
CA VAL A 73 -5.80 7.71 -1.49
C VAL A 73 -6.56 8.57 -2.51
N GLN A 74 -7.69 8.08 -3.04
CA GLN A 74 -8.50 8.82 -4.02
C GLN A 74 -9.16 10.07 -3.43
N TRP A 75 -9.37 10.13 -2.11
CA TRP A 75 -9.92 11.30 -1.42
C TRP A 75 -8.91 12.43 -1.24
N LEU A 76 -7.62 12.16 -1.50
CA LEU A 76 -6.53 13.12 -1.35
C LEU A 76 -6.16 13.76 -2.69
N GLU A 77 -5.65 14.97 -2.63
CA GLU A 77 -5.03 15.65 -3.78
C GLU A 77 -3.68 15.01 -4.15
N VAL A 78 -3.24 15.18 -5.40
CA VAL A 78 -2.03 14.52 -5.92
C VAL A 78 -0.79 14.79 -5.05
N GLU A 79 -0.56 16.02 -4.62
CA GLU A 79 0.57 16.35 -3.74
C GLU A 79 0.48 15.64 -2.38
N GLN A 80 -0.72 15.60 -1.79
CA GLN A 80 -0.97 14.91 -0.52
C GLN A 80 -0.72 13.41 -0.65
N ARG A 81 -1.09 12.79 -1.78
CA ARG A 81 -0.81 11.36 -2.06
C ARG A 81 0.69 11.09 -2.05
N HIS A 82 1.48 11.95 -2.69
CA HIS A 82 2.94 11.82 -2.68
C HIS A 82 3.51 11.94 -1.26
N LEU A 83 3.00 12.89 -0.47
CA LEU A 83 3.45 13.13 0.90
C LEU A 83 3.16 11.92 1.80
N VAL A 84 1.92 11.41 1.74
CA VAL A 84 1.49 10.24 2.50
C VAL A 84 2.31 9.01 2.14
N TRP A 85 2.52 8.75 0.84
CA TRP A 85 3.31 7.59 0.42
C TRP A 85 4.80 7.69 0.77
N MET A 86 5.38 8.88 0.75
CA MET A 86 6.74 9.06 1.27
C MET A 86 6.78 8.75 2.76
N ARG A 87 5.81 9.25 3.53
CA ARG A 87 5.78 9.01 4.98
C ARG A 87 5.59 7.53 5.32
N ALA A 88 4.70 6.84 4.61
CA ALA A 88 4.43 5.40 4.75
C ALA A 88 5.64 4.55 4.33
N LYS A 89 6.42 4.99 3.35
CA LYS A 89 7.69 4.36 2.97
C LYS A 89 8.84 4.65 3.93
N ARG A 90 8.58 5.36 5.04
CA ARG A 90 9.54 5.74 6.10
C ARG A 90 10.63 6.71 5.64
N TYR A 91 10.35 7.57 4.67
CA TYR A 91 11.24 8.69 4.35
C TYR A 91 11.34 9.65 5.54
N GLY A 92 12.54 10.19 5.77
CA GLY A 92 12.75 11.19 6.81
C GLY A 92 12.11 12.53 6.45
N TRP A 93 11.78 13.34 7.45
CA TRP A 93 11.23 14.68 7.22
C TRP A 93 12.14 15.55 6.36
N ARG A 94 13.47 15.38 6.46
CA ARG A 94 14.44 16.09 5.61
C ARG A 94 14.18 15.83 4.12
N ASP A 95 14.08 14.57 3.71
CA ASP A 95 13.87 14.20 2.30
C ASP A 95 12.53 14.70 1.78
N ILE A 96 11.49 14.64 2.64
CA ILE A 96 10.17 15.17 2.35
C ILE A 96 10.25 16.69 2.13
N THR A 97 10.84 17.44 3.05
CA THR A 97 10.96 18.90 2.95
C THR A 97 11.73 19.35 1.71
N ILE A 98 12.75 18.61 1.30
CA ILE A 98 13.50 18.87 0.06
C ILE A 98 12.59 18.66 -1.17
N ARG A 99 11.84 17.55 -1.23
CA ARG A 99 10.95 17.26 -2.36
C ARG A 99 9.83 18.29 -2.49
N PHE A 100 9.24 18.71 -1.37
CA PHE A 100 8.09 19.62 -1.34
C PHE A 100 8.47 21.09 -1.21
N ALA A 101 9.77 21.42 -1.17
CA ALA A 101 10.29 22.78 -1.01
C ALA A 101 9.59 23.58 0.12
N CYS A 102 9.36 22.93 1.27
CA CYS A 102 8.72 23.55 2.42
C CYS A 102 9.43 23.18 3.73
N ASP A 103 9.16 23.95 4.79
CA ASP A 103 9.73 23.65 6.10
C ASP A 103 9.12 22.38 6.73
N ARG A 104 9.83 21.82 7.72
CA ARG A 104 9.43 20.58 8.40
C ARG A 104 8.05 20.68 9.06
N THR A 105 7.73 21.82 9.69
CA THR A 105 6.47 21.97 10.41
C THR A 105 5.29 22.09 9.45
N THR A 106 5.48 22.75 8.31
CA THR A 106 4.50 22.81 7.22
C THR A 106 4.28 21.43 6.61
N ALA A 107 5.33 20.67 6.32
CA ALA A 107 5.21 19.30 5.82
C ALA A 107 4.45 18.40 6.81
N TRP A 108 4.75 18.52 8.11
CA TRP A 108 4.05 17.76 9.15
C TRP A 108 2.57 18.13 9.27
N ARG A 109 2.23 19.42 9.28
CA ARG A 109 0.83 19.89 9.30
C ARG A 109 0.06 19.44 8.06
N ARG A 110 0.67 19.53 6.87
CA ARG A 110 0.05 19.04 5.62
C ARG A 110 -0.21 17.54 5.68
N TRP A 111 0.73 16.77 6.21
CA TRP A 111 0.56 15.33 6.41
C TRP A 111 -0.56 15.03 7.41
N GLN A 112 -0.59 15.72 8.56
CA GLN A 112 -1.63 15.56 9.57
C GLN A 112 -3.01 15.87 8.98
N ARG A 113 -3.13 16.97 8.23
CA ARG A 113 -4.37 17.34 7.56
C ARG A 113 -4.84 16.29 6.55
N ALA A 114 -3.94 15.67 5.81
CA ALA A 114 -4.28 14.57 4.90
C ALA A 114 -4.82 13.34 5.66
N MET A 115 -4.23 12.99 6.80
CA MET A 115 -4.73 11.90 7.65
C MET A 115 -6.09 12.22 8.28
N GLU A 116 -6.30 13.47 8.71
CA GLU A 116 -7.60 13.94 9.22
C GLU A 116 -8.71 13.82 8.17
N VAL A 117 -8.43 14.19 6.91
CA VAL A 117 -9.40 14.05 5.81
C VAL A 117 -9.79 12.59 5.62
N VAL A 118 -8.83 11.67 5.64
CA VAL A 118 -9.09 10.23 5.48
C VAL A 118 -9.89 9.70 6.67
N ALA A 119 -9.48 10.01 7.91
CA ALA A 119 -10.17 9.59 9.12
C ALA A 119 -11.62 10.11 9.16
N THR A 120 -11.84 11.38 8.78
CA THR A 120 -13.19 11.98 8.70
C THR A 120 -14.06 11.24 7.70
N ASN A 121 -13.53 10.92 6.51
CA ASN A 121 -14.28 10.16 5.50
C ASN A 121 -14.62 8.75 6.00
N LEU A 122 -13.67 8.04 6.62
CA LEU A 122 -13.90 6.70 7.17
C LEU A 122 -14.95 6.69 8.28
N ASN A 123 -14.88 7.65 9.20
CA ASN A 123 -15.87 7.80 10.26
C ASN A 123 -17.25 8.15 9.66
N SER A 124 -17.31 8.94 8.59
CA SER A 124 -18.56 9.24 7.89
C SER A 124 -19.15 8.04 7.13
N GLU A 125 -18.31 7.19 6.52
CA GLU A 125 -18.75 5.95 5.86
C GLU A 125 -19.24 4.92 6.90
N GLY A 126 -18.58 4.81 8.06
CA GLY A 126 -19.05 4.02 9.17
C GLY A 126 -20.44 4.46 9.65
N VAL A 127 -20.67 5.78 9.78
CA VAL A 127 -21.98 6.35 10.15
C VAL A 127 -23.06 6.08 9.09
N ARG A 128 -22.69 5.95 7.79
CA ARG A 128 -23.65 5.64 6.70
C ARG A 128 -24.15 4.19 6.70
N LEU A 129 -23.55 3.27 7.44
CA LEU A 129 -24.02 1.89 7.57
C LEU A 129 -24.90 1.72 8.82
N PRO A 130 -26.22 1.91 8.67
CA PRO A 130 -27.15 0.87 9.11
C PRO A 130 -28.29 0.69 8.08
N SER A 131 -28.02 0.09 6.93
CA SER A 131 -29.09 -0.46 6.09
C SER A 131 -29.54 -1.79 6.68
N LYS A 132 -30.56 -1.71 7.55
CA LYS A 132 -31.36 -2.86 8.01
C LYS A 132 -31.74 -3.75 6.82
N ASN A 133 -31.56 -5.05 7.02
CA ASN A 133 -32.07 -6.17 6.25
C ASN A 133 -33.37 -5.85 5.48
N VAL A 134 -33.34 -5.94 4.15
CA VAL A 134 -34.58 -6.22 3.41
C VAL A 134 -34.79 -7.72 3.51
N GLY A 135 -35.54 -8.12 4.54
CA GLY A 135 -36.08 -9.46 4.63
C GLY A 135 -36.87 -9.74 3.36
N ASN A 136 -36.53 -10.85 2.70
CA ASN A 136 -37.24 -11.38 1.56
C ASN A 136 -38.65 -11.77 2.03
N LEU A 137 -39.66 -10.96 1.69
CA LEU A 137 -41.07 -11.33 1.74
C LEU A 137 -41.52 -11.50 0.29
N GLY A 138 -41.83 -12.73 -0.09
CA GLY A 138 -42.30 -13.11 -1.42
C GLY A 138 -41.99 -14.57 -1.70
#